data_AF-B7GK22-F1
#
_entry.id   AF-B7GK22-F1
#
_cell.length_a   1.000
_cell.length_b   1.000
_cell.length_c   1.000
_cell.angle_alpha   90.00
_cell.angle_beta   90.00
_cell.angle_gamma   90.00
#
_symmetry.space_group_name_H-M   'P 1'
#
loop_
_entity.id
_entity.type
_entity.pdbx_description
1 polymer ?
#
loop_
_entity_poly.entity_id
_entity_poly.type
_entity_poly.pdbx_seq_one_letter_code
_entity_poly.pdbx_strand_id
1 'polypeptide(L)'
;MMTDELIAISILWGFIFIYAVMATMDFGAGFWSMVYMNRPQTKATKIANRYLSPTWEVTNVFIVAIVVALVSFFPGATFMLGTILLIPGSIILLLLTVRSAFLVFSHVAPKYEKILIYISGISGLLIPAFLISVLPITHGSFVETVGGVSRLRLDRLFTSPHEYAFIAFAITSTLFLSSLLLADYSNEANEAEAYAIYRRDAFIIGPFALLSSMLIMITMRNEARWLYDGMMSHWPWLVASVILFLLAGAALFLPSWKKKHGRGMPRLAVVAIVLQYFCASYAYGKAHLPYMIYPDVTIESGFTHPNTFRALFVTYIVGFAILFPGFIYFWRLFMKDRRYIANDEK
;
A
#
# COMPACT_ATOMS: atom_id res chain seq x y z
N MET A 1 -20.87 20.77 -4.18
CA MET A 1 -20.19 19.58 -4.71
C MET A 1 -20.72 19.26 -6.09
N MET A 2 -19.93 19.60 -7.11
CA MET A 2 -20.22 19.16 -8.47
C MET A 2 -19.87 17.67 -8.57
N THR A 3 -20.66 16.88 -9.30
CA THR A 3 -20.47 15.42 -9.43
C THR A 3 -19.07 15.06 -9.95
N ASP A 4 -18.48 15.92 -10.78
CA ASP A 4 -17.18 15.71 -11.43
C ASP A 4 -16.02 15.66 -10.42
N GLU A 5 -16.01 16.53 -9.41
CA GLU A 5 -15.00 16.58 -8.35
C GLU A 5 -14.98 15.30 -7.52
N LEU A 6 -16.17 14.81 -7.15
CA LEU A 6 -16.34 13.57 -6.39
C LEU A 6 -15.90 12.35 -7.19
N ILE A 7 -16.15 12.34 -8.51
CA ILE A 7 -15.65 11.29 -9.40
C ILE A 7 -14.11 11.35 -9.45
N ALA A 8 -13.53 12.53 -9.63
CA ALA A 8 -12.08 12.71 -9.71
C ALA A 8 -11.35 12.22 -8.44
N ILE A 9 -11.82 12.62 -7.25
CA ILE A 9 -11.21 12.19 -5.99
C ILE A 9 -11.42 10.69 -5.76
N SER A 10 -12.57 10.14 -6.18
CA SER A 10 -12.83 8.69 -6.05
C SER A 10 -11.91 7.87 -6.94
N ILE A 11 -11.61 8.34 -8.15
CA ILE A 11 -10.64 7.70 -9.06
C ILE A 11 -9.22 7.77 -8.47
N LEU A 12 -8.81 8.94 -8.00
CA LEU A 12 -7.50 9.13 -7.37
C LEU A 12 -7.34 8.21 -6.15
N TRP A 13 -8.35 8.17 -5.28
CA TRP A 13 -8.38 7.28 -4.11
C TRP A 13 -8.37 5.80 -4.51
N GLY A 14 -9.06 5.44 -5.60
CA GLY A 14 -9.00 4.12 -6.20
C GLY A 14 -7.58 3.73 -6.62
N PHE A 15 -6.83 4.62 -7.29
CA PHE A 15 -5.43 4.37 -7.62
C PHE A 15 -4.54 4.22 -6.39
N ILE A 16 -4.73 5.07 -5.37
CA ILE A 16 -4.01 4.97 -4.10
C ILE A 16 -4.28 3.61 -3.44
N PHE A 17 -5.54 3.16 -3.43
CA PHE A 17 -5.92 1.88 -2.85
C PHE A 17 -5.32 0.68 -3.60
N ILE A 18 -5.45 0.67 -4.93
CA ILE A 18 -4.86 -0.39 -5.77
C ILE A 18 -3.34 -0.42 -5.58
N TYR A 19 -2.69 0.74 -5.63
CA TYR A 19 -1.27 0.86 -5.37
C TYR A 19 -0.91 0.32 -3.99
N ALA A 20 -1.62 0.72 -2.93
CA ALA A 20 -1.33 0.27 -1.57
C ALA A 20 -1.37 -1.25 -1.46
N VAL A 21 -2.40 -1.89 -2.02
CA VAL A 21 -2.53 -3.37 -2.04
C VAL A 21 -1.39 -4.01 -2.84
N MET A 22 -1.13 -3.56 -4.07
CA MET A 22 -0.10 -4.15 -4.93
C MET A 22 1.31 -3.94 -4.37
N ALA A 23 1.57 -2.77 -3.81
CA ALA A 23 2.85 -2.40 -3.25
C ALA A 23 3.19 -3.21 -1.99
N THR A 24 2.19 -3.68 -1.23
CA THR A 24 2.45 -4.58 -0.09
C THR A 24 3.18 -5.85 -0.52
N MET A 25 2.85 -6.41 -1.68
CA MET A 25 3.48 -7.63 -2.18
C MET A 25 4.96 -7.41 -2.49
N ASP A 26 5.29 -6.29 -3.16
CA ASP A 26 6.67 -5.94 -3.50
C ASP A 26 7.49 -5.58 -2.24
N PHE A 27 7.01 -4.63 -1.44
CA PHE A 27 7.71 -4.16 -0.25
C PHE A 27 7.85 -5.25 0.82
N GLY A 28 6.79 -6.03 1.04
CA GLY A 28 6.81 -7.13 1.98
C GLY A 28 7.69 -8.29 1.53
N ALA A 29 7.69 -8.67 0.25
CA ALA A 29 8.61 -9.69 -0.27
C ALA A 29 10.08 -9.30 -0.04
N GLY A 30 10.41 -8.01 -0.24
CA GLY A 30 11.76 -7.49 0.06
C GLY A 30 12.14 -7.66 1.54
N PHE A 31 11.22 -7.32 2.45
CA PHE A 31 11.45 -7.49 3.90
C PHE A 31 11.57 -8.97 4.31
N TRP A 32 10.66 -9.82 3.85
CA TRP A 32 10.69 -11.24 4.20
C TRP A 32 11.92 -11.95 3.64
N SER A 33 12.39 -11.55 2.46
CA SER A 33 13.66 -12.03 1.89
C SER A 33 14.84 -11.74 2.82
N MET A 34 14.88 -10.53 3.41
CA MET A 34 15.90 -10.14 4.40
C MET A 34 15.80 -10.96 5.70
N VAL A 35 14.59 -11.16 6.24
CA VAL A 35 14.38 -11.94 7.47
C VAL A 35 14.78 -13.40 7.31
N TYR A 36 14.48 -14.00 6.16
CA TYR A 36 14.72 -15.42 5.90
C TYR A 36 16.03 -15.73 5.17
N MET A 37 16.86 -14.72 4.86
CA MET A 37 18.13 -14.88 4.14
C MET A 37 19.08 -15.90 4.79
N ASN A 38 19.12 -15.98 6.12
CA ASN A 38 20.01 -16.89 6.86
C ASN A 38 19.37 -18.27 7.17
N ARG A 39 18.21 -18.59 6.59
CA ARG A 39 17.53 -19.88 6.77
C ARG A 39 17.61 -20.69 5.46
N PRO A 40 18.73 -21.41 5.23
CA PRO A 40 19.01 -22.09 3.96
C PRO A 40 18.03 -23.23 3.61
N GLN A 41 17.24 -23.70 4.57
CA GLN A 41 16.27 -24.79 4.34
C GLN A 41 14.96 -24.32 3.69
N THR A 42 14.69 -23.02 3.63
CA THR A 42 13.39 -22.52 3.15
C THR A 42 13.53 -21.93 1.76
N LYS A 43 12.91 -22.55 0.75
CA LYS A 43 12.74 -21.95 -0.60
C LYS A 43 11.99 -20.60 -0.57
N ALA A 44 11.50 -20.17 0.60
CA ALA A 44 10.87 -18.89 0.89
C ALA A 44 11.65 -17.68 0.31
N THR A 45 12.97 -17.63 0.45
CA THR A 45 13.77 -16.51 -0.10
C THR A 45 13.80 -16.49 -1.63
N LYS A 46 13.90 -17.67 -2.27
CA LYS A 46 13.83 -17.79 -3.74
C LYS A 46 12.45 -17.44 -4.27
N ILE A 47 11.39 -17.85 -3.56
CA ILE A 47 9.99 -17.50 -3.89
C ILE A 47 9.81 -15.99 -3.79
N ALA A 48 10.19 -15.36 -2.66
CA ALA A 48 10.07 -13.91 -2.47
C ALA A 48 10.81 -13.10 -3.55
N ASN A 49 12.06 -13.44 -3.86
CA ASN A 49 12.84 -12.74 -4.88
C ASN A 49 12.26 -12.91 -6.29
N ARG A 50 11.67 -14.07 -6.61
CA ARG A 50 11.07 -14.34 -7.93
C ARG A 50 9.86 -13.45 -8.24
N TYR A 51 9.12 -13.02 -7.22
CA TYR A 51 7.93 -12.17 -7.38
C TYR A 51 8.23 -10.68 -7.21
N LEU A 52 9.42 -10.33 -6.71
CA LEU A 52 9.83 -8.94 -6.51
C LEU A 52 9.86 -8.18 -7.84
N SER A 53 10.51 -8.75 -8.86
CA SER A 53 10.75 -8.04 -10.14
C SER A 53 9.46 -7.75 -10.92
N PRO A 54 8.54 -8.71 -11.17
CA PRO A 54 7.35 -8.44 -11.97
C PRO A 54 6.38 -7.47 -11.27
N THR A 55 6.27 -7.57 -9.95
CA THR A 55 5.33 -6.74 -9.18
C THR A 55 5.79 -5.29 -9.10
N TRP A 56 7.10 -5.09 -8.96
CA TRP A 56 7.75 -3.78 -8.88
C TRP A 56 7.50 -2.93 -10.14
N GLU A 57 7.52 -3.53 -11.33
CA GLU A 57 7.24 -2.79 -12.58
C GLU A 57 5.81 -2.21 -12.56
N VAL A 58 4.84 -3.01 -12.08
CA VAL A 58 3.44 -2.58 -12.02
C VAL A 58 3.22 -1.51 -10.95
N THR A 59 3.79 -1.67 -9.76
CA THR A 59 3.61 -0.69 -8.66
C THR A 59 4.14 0.69 -9.05
N ASN A 60 5.26 0.75 -9.79
CA ASN A 60 5.79 2.00 -10.29
C ASN A 60 4.89 2.71 -11.30
N VAL A 61 4.16 1.97 -12.15
CA VAL A 61 3.17 2.58 -13.05
C VAL A 61 2.07 3.25 -12.24
N PHE A 62 1.60 2.62 -11.17
CA PHE A 62 0.54 3.18 -10.33
C PHE A 62 0.99 4.39 -9.52
N ILE A 63 2.21 4.41 -8.94
CA ILE A 63 2.67 5.59 -8.20
C ILE A 63 2.82 6.81 -9.11
N VAL A 64 3.32 6.61 -10.34
CA VAL A 64 3.37 7.68 -11.35
C VAL A 64 1.96 8.12 -11.74
N ALA A 65 1.04 7.17 -11.95
CA ALA A 65 -0.36 7.49 -12.28
C ALA A 65 -1.05 8.31 -11.18
N ILE A 66 -0.77 8.04 -9.90
CA ILE A 66 -1.29 8.83 -8.77
C ILE A 66 -0.78 10.27 -8.83
N VAL A 67 0.53 10.46 -9.02
CA VAL A 67 1.12 11.80 -9.10
C VAL A 67 0.58 12.57 -10.31
N VAL A 68 0.51 11.94 -11.49
CA VAL A 68 -0.04 12.58 -12.69
C VAL A 68 -1.53 12.90 -12.51
N ALA A 69 -2.30 12.01 -11.88
CA ALA A 69 -3.73 12.24 -11.61
C ALA A 69 -3.94 13.39 -10.63
N LEU A 70 -3.10 13.48 -9.58
CA LEU A 70 -3.10 14.58 -8.64
C LEU A 70 -2.84 15.93 -9.34
N VAL A 71 -1.79 16.00 -10.16
CA VAL A 71 -1.43 17.22 -10.93
C VAL A 71 -2.53 17.61 -11.91
N SER A 72 -3.14 16.61 -12.57
CA SER A 72 -4.11 16.83 -13.64
C SER A 72 -5.48 17.22 -13.11
N PHE A 73 -5.98 16.53 -12.08
CA PHE A 73 -7.31 16.75 -11.52
C PHE A 73 -7.33 17.83 -10.43
N PHE A 74 -6.25 17.94 -9.65
CA PHE A 74 -6.17 18.82 -8.48
C PHE A 74 -4.91 19.71 -8.50
N PRO A 75 -4.77 20.61 -9.50
CA PRO A 75 -3.60 21.48 -9.60
C PRO A 75 -3.44 22.40 -8.38
N GLY A 76 -4.54 22.84 -7.75
CA GLY A 76 -4.48 23.67 -6.54
C GLY A 76 -3.89 22.94 -5.33
N ALA A 77 -4.25 21.66 -5.16
CA ALA A 77 -3.66 20.81 -4.12
C ALA A 77 -2.19 20.49 -4.42
N THR A 78 -1.84 20.36 -5.69
CA THR A 78 -0.47 20.04 -6.14
C THR A 78 0.53 21.10 -5.72
N PHE A 79 0.18 22.38 -5.78
CA PHE A 79 1.09 23.45 -5.35
C PHE A 79 1.46 23.30 -3.87
N MET A 80 0.45 23.14 -3.01
CA MET A 80 0.65 23.02 -1.57
C MET A 80 1.31 21.69 -1.18
N LEU A 81 0.88 20.56 -1.75
CA LEU A 81 1.52 19.27 -1.53
C LEU A 81 2.97 19.26 -2.04
N GLY A 82 3.25 19.93 -3.15
CA GLY A 82 4.60 20.02 -3.71
C GLY A 82 5.59 20.71 -2.76
N THR A 83 5.16 21.76 -2.05
CA THR A 83 6.04 22.44 -1.08
C THR A 83 6.15 21.68 0.24
N ILE A 84 5.05 21.10 0.72
CA ILE A 84 5.01 20.35 1.99
C ILE A 84 5.79 19.03 1.87
N LEU A 85 5.59 18.30 0.77
CA LEU A 85 6.17 16.97 0.56
C LEU A 85 7.57 17.00 -0.05
N LEU A 86 8.23 18.16 -0.11
CA LEU A 86 9.56 18.27 -0.72
C LEU A 86 10.56 17.29 -0.07
N ILE A 87 10.58 17.21 1.26
CA ILE A 87 11.50 16.33 1.99
C ILE A 87 11.03 14.87 1.99
N PRO A 88 9.81 14.52 2.43
CA PRO A 88 9.31 13.14 2.38
C PRO A 88 9.32 12.56 0.96
N GLY A 89 8.86 13.34 -0.02
CA GLY A 89 8.83 12.97 -1.44
C GLY A 89 10.23 12.72 -2.01
N SER A 90 11.22 13.56 -1.68
CA SER A 90 12.61 13.32 -2.10
C SER A 90 13.18 12.03 -1.52
N ILE A 91 12.88 11.74 -0.25
CA ILE A 91 13.31 10.49 0.40
C ILE A 91 12.65 9.28 -0.27
N ILE A 92 11.35 9.33 -0.56
CA ILE A 92 10.63 8.27 -1.27
C ILE A 92 11.25 8.02 -2.64
N LEU A 93 11.49 9.08 -3.42
CA LEU A 93 12.11 8.97 -4.75
C LEU A 93 13.53 8.40 -4.67
N LEU A 94 14.33 8.81 -3.69
CA LEU A 94 15.66 8.27 -3.46
C LEU A 94 15.60 6.78 -3.13
N LEU A 95 14.71 6.38 -2.20
CA LEU A 95 14.54 4.98 -1.80
C LEU A 95 14.07 4.10 -2.97
N LEU A 96 13.13 4.60 -3.79
CA LEU A 96 12.69 3.92 -5.01
C LEU A 96 13.84 3.79 -6.00
N THR A 97 14.61 4.86 -6.23
CA THR A 97 15.77 4.85 -7.16
C THR A 97 16.82 3.83 -6.71
N VAL A 98 17.19 3.87 -5.43
CA VAL A 98 18.12 2.92 -4.81
C VAL A 98 17.63 1.50 -5.01
N ARG A 99 16.38 1.21 -4.64
CA ARG A 99 15.77 -0.13 -4.81
C ARG A 99 15.83 -0.60 -6.26
N SER A 100 15.47 0.27 -7.21
CA SER A 100 15.43 -0.03 -8.65
C SER A 100 16.81 -0.39 -9.19
N ALA A 101 17.82 0.44 -8.88
CA ALA A 101 19.20 0.21 -9.30
C ALA A 101 19.72 -1.12 -8.76
N PHE A 102 19.46 -1.41 -7.49
CA PHE A 102 19.92 -2.64 -6.84
C PHE A 102 19.20 -3.88 -7.37
N LEU A 103 17.90 -3.82 -7.69
CA LEU A 103 17.19 -4.93 -8.33
C LEU A 103 17.83 -5.29 -9.68
N VAL A 104 18.20 -4.28 -10.49
CA VAL A 104 18.91 -4.51 -11.76
C VAL A 104 20.31 -5.08 -11.52
N PHE A 105 21.08 -4.50 -10.60
CA PHE A 105 22.44 -4.99 -10.30
C PHE A 105 22.49 -6.40 -9.73
N SER A 106 21.40 -6.86 -9.10
CA SER A 106 21.30 -8.24 -8.59
C SER A 106 21.44 -9.31 -9.67
N HIS A 107 21.09 -8.99 -10.91
CA HIS A 107 21.20 -9.89 -12.05
C HIS A 107 22.63 -9.98 -12.61
N VAL A 108 23.47 -8.96 -12.34
CA VAL A 108 24.81 -8.84 -12.96
C VAL A 108 25.92 -9.10 -11.96
N ALA A 109 25.70 -8.84 -10.67
CA ALA A 109 26.73 -8.83 -9.65
C ALA A 109 26.39 -9.74 -8.45
N PRO A 110 26.45 -11.08 -8.59
CA PRO A 110 26.08 -12.04 -7.54
C PRO A 110 26.91 -11.88 -6.26
N LYS A 111 28.12 -11.31 -6.34
CA LYS A 111 28.96 -10.98 -5.18
C LYS A 111 28.26 -10.06 -4.16
N TYR A 112 27.28 -9.26 -4.58
CA TYR A 112 26.61 -8.27 -3.74
C TYR A 112 25.20 -8.70 -3.28
N GLU A 113 24.80 -9.95 -3.52
CA GLU A 113 23.44 -10.46 -3.24
C GLU A 113 22.97 -10.19 -1.79
N LYS A 114 23.85 -10.34 -0.80
CA LYS A 114 23.49 -10.06 0.61
C LYS A 114 23.18 -8.59 0.87
N ILE A 115 24.01 -7.69 0.34
CA ILE A 115 23.81 -6.24 0.49
C ILE A 115 22.50 -5.82 -0.18
N LEU A 116 22.23 -6.40 -1.35
CA LEU A 116 20.98 -6.20 -2.10
C LEU A 116 19.74 -6.59 -1.30
N ILE A 117 19.78 -7.76 -0.66
CA ILE A 117 18.68 -8.24 0.18
C ILE A 117 18.45 -7.29 1.37
N TYR A 118 19.51 -6.80 2.03
CA TYR A 118 19.37 -5.82 3.11
C TYR A 118 18.76 -4.50 2.63
N ILE A 119 19.24 -3.96 1.51
CA ILE A 119 18.73 -2.70 0.96
C ILE A 119 17.26 -2.85 0.54
N SER A 120 16.90 -3.96 -0.08
CA SER A 120 15.51 -4.29 -0.44
C SER A 120 14.61 -4.40 0.80
N GLY A 121 15.09 -5.03 1.87
CA GLY A 121 14.35 -5.17 3.12
C GLY A 121 14.15 -3.84 3.86
N ILE A 122 15.20 -3.03 3.97
CA ILE A 122 15.14 -1.72 4.62
C ILE A 122 14.27 -0.75 3.82
N SER A 123 14.47 -0.66 2.50
CA SER A 123 13.63 0.17 1.63
C SER A 123 12.17 -0.29 1.65
N GLY A 124 11.92 -1.60 1.70
CA GLY A 124 10.58 -2.18 1.82
C GLY A 124 9.84 -1.80 3.11
N LEU A 125 10.54 -1.35 4.16
CA LEU A 125 9.90 -0.80 5.36
C LEU A 125 9.76 0.72 5.30
N LEU A 126 10.80 1.40 4.85
CA LEU A 126 10.85 2.87 4.83
C LEU A 126 9.88 3.45 3.80
N ILE A 127 9.74 2.86 2.61
CA ILE A 127 8.88 3.39 1.57
C ILE A 127 7.40 3.42 2.01
N PRO A 128 6.79 2.32 2.51
CA PRO A 128 5.44 2.38 3.08
C PRO A 128 5.28 3.41 4.20
N ALA A 129 6.26 3.50 5.10
CA ALA A 129 6.23 4.44 6.21
C ALA A 129 6.13 5.89 5.71
N PHE A 130 6.99 6.30 4.78
CA PHE A 130 6.95 7.66 4.22
C PHE A 130 5.73 7.91 3.31
N LEU A 131 5.24 6.90 2.60
CA LEU A 131 4.04 7.07 1.76
C LEU A 131 2.78 7.27 2.60
N ILE A 132 2.62 6.50 3.68
CA ILE A 132 1.48 6.64 4.57
C ILE A 132 1.59 7.87 5.45
N SER A 133 2.81 8.30 5.81
CA SER A 133 3.10 9.58 6.49
C SER A 133 2.51 10.80 5.78
N VAL A 134 2.32 10.74 4.46
CA VAL A 134 1.65 11.81 3.70
C VAL A 134 0.23 12.06 4.20
N LEU A 135 -0.49 11.03 4.67
CA LEU A 135 -1.87 11.13 5.12
C LEU A 135 -2.07 11.98 6.39
N PRO A 136 -1.39 11.71 7.52
CA PRO A 136 -1.46 12.59 8.70
C PRO A 136 -0.93 14.01 8.42
N ILE A 137 0.00 14.18 7.49
CA ILE A 137 0.44 15.50 7.03
C ILE A 137 -0.73 16.29 6.41
N THR A 138 -1.64 15.64 5.67
CA THR A 138 -2.82 16.32 5.09
C THR A 138 -3.89 16.69 6.10
N HIS A 139 -3.76 16.32 7.38
CA HIS A 139 -4.71 16.69 8.44
C HIS A 139 -4.53 18.12 8.94
N GLY A 140 -3.46 18.81 8.52
CA GLY A 140 -3.24 20.23 8.75
C GLY A 140 -2.42 20.57 10.00
N SER A 141 -2.32 19.67 10.96
CA SER A 141 -1.65 19.91 12.26
C SER A 141 -0.14 20.19 12.15
N PHE A 142 0.47 19.91 11.00
CA PHE A 142 1.91 20.02 10.74
C PHE A 142 2.27 21.09 9.71
N VAL A 143 1.29 21.83 9.19
CA VAL A 143 1.49 22.81 8.13
C VAL A 143 1.46 24.21 8.73
N GLU A 144 2.51 25.00 8.45
CA GLU A 144 2.55 26.41 8.82
C GLU A 144 2.79 27.25 7.57
N THR A 145 1.95 28.26 7.36
CA THR A 145 2.07 29.17 6.22
C THR A 145 2.89 30.39 6.64
N VAL A 146 4.16 30.42 6.22
CA VAL A 146 5.08 31.55 6.49
C VAL A 146 5.32 32.28 5.18
N GLY A 147 4.88 33.54 5.09
CA GLY A 147 5.10 34.39 3.91
C GLY A 147 4.38 33.91 2.64
N GLY A 148 3.21 33.29 2.77
CA GLY A 148 2.42 32.77 1.64
C GLY A 148 2.89 31.41 1.09
N VAL A 149 3.90 30.80 1.71
CA VAL A 149 4.36 29.44 1.36
C VAL A 149 4.10 28.50 2.54
N SER A 150 3.30 27.46 2.29
CA SER A 150 3.05 26.40 3.27
C SER A 150 4.28 25.50 3.40
N ARG A 151 4.85 25.44 4.61
CA ARG A 151 6.01 24.63 4.93
C ARG A 151 5.65 23.58 5.98
N LEU A 152 6.27 22.40 5.85
CA LEU A 152 6.12 21.31 6.78
C LEU A 152 6.98 21.55 8.04
N ARG A 153 6.33 21.52 9.21
CA ARG A 153 6.99 21.58 10.52
C ARG A 153 7.51 20.21 10.93
N LEU A 154 8.71 19.89 10.44
CA LEU A 154 9.37 18.60 10.72
C LEU A 154 9.55 18.33 12.22
N ASP A 155 9.80 19.37 13.02
CA ASP A 155 9.94 19.28 14.48
C ASP A 155 8.68 18.72 15.14
N ARG A 156 7.49 19.15 14.69
CA ARG A 156 6.22 18.64 15.19
C ARG A 156 5.88 17.27 14.60
N LEU A 157 6.20 17.05 13.32
CA LEU A 157 5.94 15.79 12.64
C LEU A 157 6.64 14.62 13.34
N PHE A 158 7.94 14.74 13.60
CA PHE A 158 8.72 13.68 14.27
C PHE A 158 8.45 13.56 15.77
N THR A 159 7.66 14.45 16.37
CA THR A 159 7.29 14.38 17.79
C THR A 159 5.84 13.89 17.97
N SER A 160 5.04 13.81 16.90
CA SER A 160 3.62 13.48 16.97
C SER A 160 3.38 11.97 17.18
N PRO A 161 2.62 11.58 18.23
CA PRO A 161 2.12 10.22 18.39
C PRO A 161 1.24 9.75 17.21
N HIS A 162 0.49 10.66 16.59
CA HIS A 162 -0.38 10.34 15.46
C HIS A 162 0.42 9.90 14.22
N GLU A 163 1.50 10.60 13.91
CA GLU A 163 2.42 10.26 12.83
C GLU A 163 3.00 8.84 13.00
N TYR A 164 3.51 8.54 14.21
CA TYR A 164 4.05 7.22 14.50
C TYR A 164 3.00 6.11 14.46
N ALA A 165 1.74 6.39 14.82
CA ALA A 165 0.65 5.42 14.69
C ALA A 165 0.40 5.07 13.22
N PHE A 166 0.44 6.06 12.32
CA PHE A 166 0.35 5.86 10.87
C PHE A 166 1.54 5.09 10.30
N ILE A 167 2.77 5.41 10.72
CA ILE A 167 3.98 4.66 10.33
C ILE A 167 3.91 3.20 10.81
N ALA A 168 3.51 2.98 12.07
CA ALA A 168 3.36 1.63 12.62
C ALA A 168 2.31 0.84 11.84
N PHE A 169 1.18 1.47 11.50
CA PHE A 169 0.15 0.86 10.65
C PHE A 169 0.68 0.56 9.25
N ALA A 170 1.42 1.46 8.62
CA ALA A 170 1.99 1.25 7.29
C ALA A 170 2.88 0.02 7.24
N ILE A 171 3.79 -0.10 8.22
CA ILE A 171 4.71 -1.23 8.32
C ILE A 171 3.94 -2.53 8.61
N THR A 172 3.13 -2.55 9.67
CA THR A 172 2.43 -3.77 10.10
C THR A 172 1.41 -4.25 9.08
N SER A 173 0.66 -3.36 8.43
CA SER A 173 -0.29 -3.70 7.37
C SER A 173 0.40 -4.24 6.12
N THR A 174 1.52 -3.63 5.70
CA THR A 174 2.35 -4.10 4.58
C THR A 174 2.87 -5.50 4.85
N LEU A 175 3.44 -5.72 6.04
CA LEU A 175 3.97 -7.03 6.43
C LEU A 175 2.86 -8.07 6.56
N PHE A 176 1.71 -7.71 7.13
CA PHE A 176 0.57 -8.62 7.28
C PHE A 176 0.00 -9.06 5.93
N LEU A 177 -0.35 -8.11 5.05
CA LEU A 177 -0.95 -8.43 3.76
C LEU A 177 0.03 -9.17 2.86
N SER A 178 1.31 -8.80 2.88
CA SER A 178 2.35 -9.52 2.14
C SER A 178 2.53 -10.96 2.62
N SER A 179 2.52 -11.22 3.94
CA SER A 179 2.55 -12.60 4.47
C SER A 179 1.37 -13.41 3.98
N LEU A 180 0.16 -12.83 3.93
CA LEU A 180 -1.03 -13.53 3.44
C LEU A 180 -0.95 -13.84 1.94
N LEU A 181 -0.50 -12.87 1.13
CA LEU A 181 -0.29 -13.07 -0.30
C LEU A 181 0.77 -14.15 -0.55
N LEU A 182 1.92 -14.07 0.11
CA LEU A 182 2.99 -15.06 0.01
C LEU A 182 2.56 -16.45 0.50
N ALA A 183 1.72 -16.53 1.54
CA ALA A 183 1.10 -17.78 1.97
C ALA A 183 0.17 -18.35 0.88
N ASP A 184 -0.68 -17.52 0.26
CA ASP A 184 -1.55 -17.96 -0.83
C ASP A 184 -0.76 -18.52 -2.02
N TYR A 185 0.26 -17.78 -2.46
CA TYR A 185 1.12 -18.21 -3.55
C TYR A 185 1.89 -19.49 -3.22
N SER A 186 2.44 -19.62 -2.01
CA SER A 186 3.15 -20.83 -1.58
C SER A 186 2.24 -22.06 -1.58
N ASN A 187 0.98 -21.88 -1.19
CA ASN A 187 -0.03 -22.95 -1.23
C ASN A 187 -0.40 -23.37 -2.67
N GLU A 188 -0.47 -22.42 -3.60
CA GLU A 188 -0.69 -22.69 -5.03
C GLU A 188 0.53 -23.33 -5.72
N ALA A 189 1.73 -22.97 -5.29
CA ALA A 189 2.99 -23.58 -5.73
C ALA A 189 3.26 -24.96 -5.08
N ASN A 190 2.40 -25.43 -4.17
CA ASN A 190 2.58 -26.65 -3.36
C ASN A 190 3.84 -26.67 -2.48
N GLU A 191 4.33 -25.50 -2.08
CA GLU A 191 5.49 -25.34 -1.18
C GLU A 191 5.02 -25.23 0.28
N ALA A 192 4.82 -26.39 0.91
CA ALA A 192 4.17 -26.49 2.23
C ALA A 192 4.97 -25.83 3.37
N GLU A 193 6.30 -25.87 3.31
CA GLU A 193 7.17 -25.27 4.32
C GLU A 193 7.09 -23.74 4.30
N ALA A 194 7.18 -23.13 3.11
CA ALA A 194 7.03 -21.69 2.92
C ALA A 194 5.63 -21.23 3.34
N TYR A 195 4.59 -22.00 2.99
CA TYR A 195 3.22 -21.72 3.43
C TYR A 195 3.08 -21.68 4.96
N ALA A 196 3.66 -22.64 5.67
CA ALA A 196 3.57 -22.70 7.13
C ALA A 196 4.24 -21.49 7.79
N ILE A 197 5.37 -21.04 7.25
CA ILE A 197 6.12 -19.87 7.73
C ILE A 197 5.29 -18.60 7.53
N TYR A 198 4.87 -18.31 6.31
CA TYR A 198 4.13 -17.08 6.01
C TYR A 198 2.75 -17.04 6.69
N ARG A 199 2.10 -18.20 6.86
CA ARG A 199 0.87 -18.30 7.65
C ARG A 199 1.11 -17.94 9.10
N ARG A 200 2.19 -18.45 9.71
CA ARG A 200 2.56 -18.11 11.10
C ARG A 200 2.85 -16.62 11.23
N ASP A 201 3.59 -16.06 10.28
CA ASP A 201 3.93 -14.63 10.30
C ASP A 201 2.69 -13.75 10.16
N ALA A 202 1.75 -14.11 9.29
CA ALA A 202 0.47 -13.43 9.18
C ALA A 202 -0.33 -13.47 10.50
N PHE A 203 -0.32 -14.60 11.22
CA PHE A 203 -0.96 -14.70 12.54
C PHE A 203 -0.29 -13.85 13.60
N ILE A 204 1.04 -13.71 13.56
CA ILE A 204 1.78 -12.89 14.52
C ILE A 204 1.55 -11.41 14.22
N ILE A 205 1.64 -10.99 12.95
CA ILE A 205 1.61 -9.58 12.56
C ILE A 205 0.18 -9.03 12.45
N GLY A 206 -0.81 -9.86 12.10
CA GLY A 206 -2.20 -9.44 11.99
C GLY A 206 -2.73 -8.67 13.20
N PRO A 207 -2.58 -9.19 14.43
CA PRO A 207 -2.93 -8.46 15.64
C PRO A 207 -2.21 -7.12 15.78
N PHE A 208 -0.92 -7.03 15.44
CA PHE A 208 -0.20 -5.75 15.45
C PHE A 208 -0.76 -4.76 14.43
N ALA A 209 -1.13 -5.21 13.23
CA ALA A 209 -1.77 -4.35 12.23
C ALA A 209 -3.12 -3.80 12.71
N LEU A 210 -3.94 -4.66 13.34
CA LEU A 210 -5.20 -4.23 13.95
C LEU A 210 -4.95 -3.24 15.09
N LEU A 211 -4.01 -3.55 16.00
CA LEU A 211 -3.65 -2.66 17.11
C LEU A 211 -3.15 -1.31 16.61
N SER A 212 -2.28 -1.26 15.60
CA SER A 212 -1.82 -0.01 15.00
C SER A 212 -2.99 0.80 14.40
N SER A 213 -3.97 0.15 13.77
CA SER A 213 -5.17 0.85 13.30
C SER A 213 -6.01 1.44 14.44
N MET A 214 -6.08 0.75 15.59
CA MET A 214 -6.76 1.27 16.79
C MET A 214 -5.98 2.44 17.40
N LEU A 215 -4.64 2.39 17.39
CA LEU A 215 -3.80 3.51 17.82
C LEU A 215 -3.98 4.75 16.94
N ILE A 216 -4.18 4.59 15.62
CA ILE A 216 -4.57 5.69 14.74
C ILE A 216 -5.87 6.31 15.26
N MET A 217 -6.91 5.52 15.53
CA MET A 217 -8.19 6.04 16.03
C MET A 217 -8.05 6.81 17.35
N ILE A 218 -7.22 6.32 18.27
CA ILE A 218 -6.99 6.96 19.59
C ILE A 218 -6.24 8.28 19.42
N THR A 219 -5.16 8.30 18.64
CA THR A 219 -4.35 9.50 18.41
C THR A 219 -5.10 10.55 17.58
N MET A 220 -5.88 10.09 16.58
CA MET A 220 -6.73 10.94 15.74
C MET A 220 -7.74 11.73 16.56
N ARG A 221 -8.27 11.15 17.65
CA ARG A 221 -9.21 11.86 18.54
C ARG A 221 -8.61 13.13 19.15
N ASN A 222 -7.30 13.13 19.42
CA ASN A 222 -6.60 14.24 20.05
C ASN A 222 -6.03 15.22 19.02
N GLU A 223 -5.44 14.73 17.93
CA GLU A 223 -4.71 15.55 16.95
C GLU A 223 -5.55 15.98 15.74
N ALA A 224 -6.62 15.24 15.41
CA ALA A 224 -7.47 15.46 14.24
C ALA A 224 -8.95 15.13 14.54
N ARG A 225 -9.52 15.81 15.54
CA ARG A 225 -10.87 15.51 16.05
C ARG A 225 -11.97 15.55 14.97
N TRP A 226 -11.87 16.46 14.01
CA TRP A 226 -12.80 16.56 12.89
C TRP A 226 -12.85 15.26 12.06
N LEU A 227 -11.69 14.65 11.81
CA LEU A 227 -11.56 13.40 11.07
C LEU A 227 -12.05 12.21 11.90
N TYR A 228 -11.80 12.23 13.21
CA TYR A 228 -12.35 11.23 14.14
C TYR A 228 -13.88 11.23 14.14
N ASP A 229 -14.50 12.41 14.25
CA ASP A 229 -15.96 12.54 14.22
C ASP A 229 -16.52 12.09 12.86
N GLY A 230 -15.84 12.42 11.75
CA GLY A 230 -16.16 11.93 10.41
C GLY A 230 -16.06 10.41 10.29
N MET A 231 -15.03 9.79 10.86
CA MET A 231 -14.87 8.33 10.89
C MET A 231 -15.96 7.65 11.73
N MET A 232 -16.32 8.23 12.88
CA MET A 232 -17.40 7.73 13.74
C MET A 232 -18.78 7.83 13.10
N SER A 233 -19.03 8.84 12.27
CA SER A 233 -20.28 8.90 11.50
C SER A 233 -20.43 7.72 10.52
N HIS A 234 -19.32 7.13 10.09
CA HIS A 234 -19.26 5.96 9.19
C HIS A 234 -18.89 4.66 9.93
N TRP A 235 -19.17 4.57 11.24
CA TRP A 235 -18.81 3.41 12.07
C TRP A 235 -19.26 2.03 11.54
N PRO A 236 -20.38 1.85 10.78
CA PRO A 236 -20.74 0.53 10.26
C PRO A 236 -19.67 -0.06 9.34
N TRP A 237 -18.96 0.78 8.58
CA TRP A 237 -17.85 0.36 7.73
C TRP A 237 -16.62 -0.07 8.54
N LEU A 238 -16.38 0.57 9.69
CA LEU A 238 -15.31 0.18 10.61
C LEU A 238 -15.61 -1.18 11.25
N VAL A 239 -16.87 -1.41 11.65
CA VAL A 239 -17.30 -2.70 12.18
C VAL A 239 -17.24 -3.79 11.11
N ALA A 240 -17.68 -3.51 9.88
CA ALA A 240 -17.52 -4.43 8.76
C ALA A 240 -16.06 -4.80 8.53
N SER A 241 -15.14 -3.84 8.62
CA SER A 241 -13.69 -4.07 8.56
C SER A 241 -13.23 -5.03 9.67
N VAL A 242 -13.62 -4.81 10.93
CA VAL A 242 -13.25 -5.71 12.03
C VAL A 242 -13.81 -7.13 11.83
N ILE A 243 -15.05 -7.25 11.37
CA ILE A 243 -15.67 -8.55 11.07
C ILE A 243 -14.88 -9.28 9.97
N LEU A 244 -14.51 -8.58 8.88
CA LEU A 244 -13.73 -9.16 7.79
C LEU A 244 -12.33 -9.60 8.24
N PHE A 245 -11.71 -8.86 9.16
CA PHE A 245 -10.45 -9.27 9.78
C PHE A 245 -10.59 -10.58 10.57
N LEU A 246 -11.65 -10.69 11.38
CA LEU A 246 -11.94 -11.91 12.13
C LEU A 246 -12.25 -13.10 11.21
N LEU A 247 -12.99 -12.86 10.12
CA LEU A 247 -13.28 -13.86 9.09
C LEU A 247 -12.00 -14.33 8.39
N ALA A 248 -11.05 -13.44 8.11
CA ALA A 248 -9.75 -13.81 7.56
C ALA A 248 -8.95 -14.68 8.54
N GLY A 249 -8.91 -14.32 9.82
CA GLY A 249 -8.30 -15.13 10.86
C GLY A 249 -8.94 -16.52 10.98
N ALA A 250 -10.27 -16.58 10.94
CA ALA A 250 -11.02 -17.84 10.92
C ALA A 250 -10.72 -18.68 9.67
N ALA A 251 -10.66 -18.05 8.48
CA ALA A 251 -10.31 -18.73 7.23
C ALA A 251 -8.91 -19.35 7.25
N LEU A 252 -7.95 -18.73 7.96
CA LEU A 252 -6.62 -19.29 8.16
C LEU A 252 -6.58 -20.40 9.22
N PHE A 253 -7.53 -20.42 10.16
CA PHE A 253 -7.65 -21.45 11.20
C PHE A 253 -8.39 -22.70 10.71
N LEU A 254 -9.44 -22.53 9.90
CA LEU A 254 -10.32 -23.60 9.44
C LEU A 254 -9.59 -24.57 8.48
N PRO A 255 -9.91 -25.88 8.53
CA PRO A 255 -9.35 -26.87 7.60
C PRO A 255 -9.75 -26.56 6.15
N SER A 256 -8.81 -26.73 5.22
CA SER A 256 -9.07 -26.47 3.80
C SER A 256 -10.01 -27.53 3.24
N TRP A 257 -11.11 -27.09 2.62
CA TRP A 257 -12.11 -27.98 2.01
C TRP A 257 -11.56 -28.73 0.78
N LYS A 258 -10.46 -28.26 0.17
CA LYS A 258 -9.91 -28.81 -1.08
C LYS A 258 -8.73 -29.78 -0.90
N LYS A 259 -8.05 -29.78 0.25
CA LYS A 259 -6.92 -30.69 0.53
C LYS A 259 -7.19 -31.40 1.85
N LYS A 260 -7.39 -32.72 1.82
CA LYS A 260 -7.64 -33.60 2.98
C LYS A 260 -6.64 -33.41 4.16
N HIS A 261 -5.50 -32.74 3.95
CA HIS A 261 -4.47 -32.47 4.96
C HIS A 261 -3.95 -31.01 4.98
N GLY A 262 -4.54 -30.09 4.20
CA GLY A 262 -4.10 -28.68 4.17
C GLY A 262 -4.85 -27.83 5.20
N ARG A 263 -4.13 -27.20 6.15
CA ARG A 263 -4.73 -26.25 7.11
C ARG A 263 -4.86 -24.85 6.48
N GLY A 264 -6.06 -24.25 6.49
CA GLY A 264 -6.30 -22.86 6.07
C GLY A 264 -6.76 -22.66 4.61
N MET A 265 -7.52 -21.59 4.38
CA MET A 265 -8.01 -21.11 3.08
C MET A 265 -7.38 -19.74 2.75
N PRO A 266 -6.11 -19.68 2.32
CA PRO A 266 -5.37 -18.42 2.18
C PRO A 266 -5.99 -17.46 1.17
N ARG A 267 -6.51 -17.94 0.02
CA ARG A 267 -7.29 -17.10 -0.92
C ARG A 267 -8.44 -16.36 -0.28
N LEU A 268 -9.24 -17.04 0.56
CA LEU A 268 -10.36 -16.41 1.23
C LEU A 268 -9.87 -15.38 2.26
N ALA A 269 -8.79 -15.69 2.97
CA ALA A 269 -8.18 -14.74 3.91
C ALA A 269 -7.66 -13.49 3.18
N VAL A 270 -6.97 -13.64 2.05
CA VAL A 270 -6.51 -12.51 1.22
C VAL A 270 -7.70 -11.66 0.76
N VAL A 271 -8.75 -12.28 0.18
CA VAL A 271 -9.93 -11.54 -0.29
C VAL A 271 -10.62 -10.83 0.88
N ALA A 272 -10.77 -11.49 2.02
CA ALA A 272 -11.37 -10.89 3.21
C ALA A 272 -10.55 -9.69 3.72
N ILE A 273 -9.22 -9.76 3.75
CA ILE A 273 -8.36 -8.64 4.17
C ILE A 273 -8.35 -7.50 3.13
N VAL A 274 -8.37 -7.79 1.83
CA VAL A 274 -8.48 -6.74 0.82
C VAL A 274 -9.82 -6.01 0.96
N LEU A 275 -10.92 -6.73 1.18
CA LEU A 275 -12.23 -6.13 1.47
C LEU A 275 -12.22 -5.37 2.81
N GLN A 276 -11.52 -5.87 3.82
CA GLN A 276 -11.35 -5.21 5.11
C GLN A 276 -10.67 -3.85 4.96
N TYR A 277 -9.55 -3.80 4.24
CA TYR A 277 -8.86 -2.57 3.92
C TYR A 277 -9.69 -1.65 3.04
N PHE A 278 -10.48 -2.20 2.11
CA PHE A 278 -11.42 -1.39 1.32
C PHE A 278 -12.47 -0.70 2.22
N CYS A 279 -13.10 -1.43 3.13
CA CYS A 279 -14.09 -0.84 4.06
C CYS A 279 -13.47 0.23 4.96
N ALA A 280 -12.29 -0.04 5.54
CA ALA A 280 -11.57 0.93 6.37
C ALA A 280 -11.13 2.17 5.57
N SER A 281 -10.56 1.95 4.39
CA SER A 281 -10.13 3.01 3.47
C SER A 281 -11.31 3.85 2.96
N TYR A 282 -12.47 3.23 2.73
CA TYR A 282 -13.69 3.93 2.33
C TYR A 282 -14.22 4.82 3.45
N ALA A 283 -14.26 4.33 4.69
CA ALA A 283 -14.63 5.12 5.85
C ALA A 283 -13.69 6.32 6.02
N TYR A 284 -12.38 6.08 5.89
CA TYR A 284 -11.36 7.12 5.96
C TYR A 284 -11.51 8.17 4.86
N GLY A 285 -11.63 7.74 3.60
CA GLY A 285 -11.79 8.65 2.46
C GLY A 285 -13.05 9.50 2.59
N LYS A 286 -14.17 8.91 3.04
CA LYS A 286 -15.41 9.64 3.30
C LYS A 286 -15.29 10.64 4.45
N ALA A 287 -14.60 10.27 5.52
CA ALA A 287 -14.36 11.16 6.66
C ALA A 287 -13.46 12.34 6.30
N HIS A 288 -12.56 12.18 5.33
CA HIS A 288 -11.66 13.23 4.87
C HIS A 288 -12.36 14.27 3.98
N LEU A 289 -13.48 13.91 3.33
CA LEU A 289 -14.29 14.87 2.55
C LEU A 289 -14.86 15.97 3.46
N PRO A 290 -14.94 17.23 3.00
CA PRO A 290 -14.65 17.73 1.65
C PRO A 290 -13.22 18.22 1.42
N TYR A 291 -12.31 17.94 2.35
CA TYR A 291 -10.94 18.46 2.31
C TYR A 291 -10.00 17.53 1.56
N MET A 292 -8.96 18.11 0.97
CA MET A 292 -7.80 17.39 0.42
C MET A 292 -6.56 17.66 1.26
N ILE A 293 -6.43 18.88 1.78
CA ILE A 293 -5.48 19.25 2.83
C ILE A 293 -6.25 20.13 3.80
N TYR A 294 -6.46 19.66 5.02
CA TYR A 294 -7.21 20.43 6.00
C TYR A 294 -6.34 21.57 6.57
N PRO A 295 -6.89 22.76 6.84
CA PRO A 295 -8.18 23.28 6.37
C PRO A 295 -8.10 23.99 5.00
N ASP A 296 -6.90 24.15 4.45
CA ASP A 296 -6.61 25.14 3.41
C ASP A 296 -7.03 24.74 1.99
N VAL A 297 -7.13 23.44 1.69
CA VAL A 297 -7.46 22.94 0.35
C VAL A 297 -8.68 22.03 0.42
N THR A 298 -9.81 22.52 -0.10
CA THR A 298 -10.98 21.68 -0.37
C THR A 298 -10.86 21.03 -1.75
N ILE A 299 -11.64 19.97 -1.97
CA ILE A 299 -11.70 19.32 -3.28
C ILE A 299 -12.22 20.32 -4.34
N GLU A 300 -13.20 21.14 -3.98
CA GLU A 300 -13.75 22.20 -4.83
C GLU A 300 -12.69 23.26 -5.18
N SER A 301 -11.91 23.73 -4.20
CA SER A 301 -10.90 24.77 -4.45
C SER A 301 -9.66 24.24 -5.19
N GLY A 302 -9.36 22.95 -5.03
CA GLY A 302 -8.23 22.30 -5.68
C GLY A 302 -8.50 21.86 -7.11
N PHE A 303 -9.77 21.73 -7.51
CA PHE A 303 -10.19 21.09 -8.75
C PHE A 303 -9.88 21.90 -10.01
N THR A 304 -9.56 21.18 -11.09
CA THR A 304 -9.36 21.77 -12.42
C THR A 304 -10.67 22.23 -13.06
N HIS A 305 -10.60 23.06 -14.10
CA HIS A 305 -11.80 23.49 -14.82
C HIS A 305 -12.58 22.28 -15.39
N PRO A 306 -13.93 22.21 -15.27
CA PRO A 306 -14.69 21.01 -15.65
C PRO A 306 -14.47 20.51 -17.08
N ASN A 307 -14.28 21.42 -18.04
CA ASN A 307 -13.94 21.06 -19.42
C ASN A 307 -12.59 20.33 -19.52
N THR A 308 -11.58 20.80 -18.78
CA THR A 308 -10.26 20.15 -18.68
C THR A 308 -10.40 18.78 -18.02
N PHE A 309 -11.19 18.68 -16.95
CA PHE A 309 -11.47 17.40 -16.30
C PHE A 309 -12.09 16.39 -17.27
N ARG A 310 -13.10 16.78 -18.06
CA ARG A 310 -13.73 15.87 -19.03
C ARG A 310 -12.74 15.35 -20.08
N ALA A 311 -11.89 16.23 -20.61
CA ALA A 311 -10.86 15.84 -21.58
C ALA A 311 -9.83 14.88 -20.94
N LEU A 312 -9.36 15.19 -19.73
CA LEU A 312 -8.47 14.32 -18.98
C LEU A 312 -9.14 12.98 -18.66
N PHE A 313 -10.38 12.98 -18.18
CA PHE A 313 -11.14 11.80 -17.83
C PHE A 313 -11.29 10.84 -19.01
N VAL A 314 -11.62 11.36 -20.20
CA VAL A 314 -11.64 10.57 -21.45
C VAL A 314 -10.25 10.01 -21.76
N THR A 315 -9.20 10.83 -21.62
CA THR A 315 -7.82 10.39 -21.87
C THR A 315 -7.40 9.26 -20.91
N TYR A 316 -7.78 9.35 -19.63
CA TYR A 316 -7.57 8.29 -18.64
C TYR A 316 -8.33 7.03 -19.02
N ILE A 317 -9.61 7.12 -19.44
CA ILE A 317 -10.38 5.95 -19.89
C ILE A 317 -9.67 5.26 -21.06
N VAL A 318 -9.25 6.02 -22.07
CA VAL A 318 -8.54 5.49 -23.24
C VAL A 318 -7.20 4.87 -22.84
N GLY A 319 -6.42 5.57 -22.00
CA GLY A 319 -5.14 5.08 -21.48
C GLY A 319 -5.29 3.78 -20.70
N PHE A 320 -6.28 3.70 -19.80
CA PHE A 320 -6.57 2.46 -19.07
C PHE A 320 -7.11 1.35 -19.97
N ALA A 321 -7.94 1.66 -20.97
CA ALA A 321 -8.39 0.67 -21.95
C ALA A 321 -7.23 0.04 -22.73
N ILE A 322 -6.14 0.78 -22.95
CA ILE A 322 -4.91 0.29 -23.59
C ILE A 322 -4.02 -0.47 -22.60
N LEU A 323 -3.86 0.04 -21.37
CA LEU A 323 -2.99 -0.57 -20.34
C LEU A 323 -3.57 -1.86 -19.74
N PHE A 324 -4.89 -1.92 -19.56
CA PHE A 324 -5.57 -3.03 -18.87
C PHE A 324 -5.37 -4.39 -19.54
N PRO A 325 -5.45 -4.53 -20.88
CA PRO A 325 -5.04 -5.76 -21.57
C PRO A 325 -3.60 -6.17 -21.28
N GLY A 326 -2.67 -5.21 -21.21
CA GLY A 326 -1.27 -5.45 -20.87
C GLY A 326 -1.13 -6.05 -19.48
N PHE A 327 -1.81 -5.49 -18.48
CA PHE A 327 -1.83 -6.04 -17.11
C PHE A 327 -2.44 -7.45 -17.05
N ILE A 328 -3.53 -7.71 -17.80
CA ILE A 328 -4.12 -9.06 -17.86
C ILE A 328 -3.14 -10.06 -18.46
N TYR A 329 -2.48 -9.70 -19.57
CA TYR A 329 -1.55 -10.58 -20.24
C TYR A 329 -0.32 -10.86 -19.37
N PHE A 330 0.22 -9.81 -18.75
CA PHE A 330 1.30 -9.91 -17.77
C PHE A 330 0.94 -10.86 -16.62
N TRP A 331 -0.23 -10.66 -15.99
CA TRP A 331 -0.67 -11.52 -14.89
C TRP A 331 -0.88 -12.97 -15.35
N ARG A 332 -1.48 -13.19 -16.53
CA ARG A 332 -1.66 -14.54 -17.06
C ARG A 332 -0.34 -15.26 -17.31
N LEU A 333 0.64 -14.58 -17.87
CA LEU A 333 1.93 -15.18 -18.21
C LEU A 333 2.81 -15.42 -16.98
N PHE A 334 2.98 -14.40 -16.14
CA PHE A 334 3.98 -14.46 -15.06
C PHE A 334 3.42 -15.00 -13.74
N MET A 335 2.14 -14.77 -13.43
CA MET A 335 1.52 -15.21 -12.16
C MET A 335 0.72 -16.52 -12.29
N LYS A 336 0.20 -16.85 -13.47
CA LYS A 336 -0.68 -18.02 -13.67
C LYS A 336 -0.04 -19.18 -14.45
N ASP A 337 1.00 -18.95 -15.25
CA ASP A 337 1.66 -20.06 -15.96
C ASP A 337 2.54 -20.87 -15.01
N ARG A 338 2.07 -22.08 -14.68
CA ARG A 338 2.79 -23.05 -13.82
C ARG A 338 4.17 -23.40 -14.35
N ARG A 339 4.44 -23.22 -15.65
CA ARG A 339 5.76 -23.51 -16.25
C ARG A 339 6.83 -22.54 -15.78
N TYR A 340 6.49 -21.28 -15.50
CA TYR A 340 7.42 -20.39 -14.81
C TYR A 340 7.64 -20.94 -13.40
N ILE A 341 6.58 -21.11 -12.61
CA ILE A 341 6.63 -21.56 -11.21
C ILE A 341 7.44 -22.88 -11.01
N ALA A 342 7.35 -23.83 -11.94
CA ALA A 342 7.94 -25.17 -11.80
C ALA A 342 9.29 -25.39 -12.52
N ASN A 343 9.59 -24.70 -13.63
CA ASN A 343 10.76 -25.04 -14.45
C ASN A 343 11.93 -24.08 -14.20
N ASP A 344 12.77 -24.41 -13.23
CA ASP A 344 14.22 -24.16 -13.30
C ASP A 344 15.02 -25.21 -12.49
N GLU A 345 14.46 -26.40 -12.26
CA GLU A 345 15.24 -27.58 -11.82
C GLU A 345 16.03 -28.21 -12.99
N LYS A 346 16.70 -27.41 -13.82
CA LYS A 346 17.67 -27.92 -14.79
C LYS A 346 19.02 -27.25 -14.66
#